data_AF-A0A7K4AMN6-F1
#
_entry.id   AF-A0A7K4AMN6-F1
#
_cell.length_a   1.000
_cell.length_b   1.000
_cell.length_c   1.000
_cell.angle_alpha   90.00
_cell.angle_beta   90.00
_cell.angle_gamma   90.00
#
_symmetry.space_group_name_H-M   'P 1'
#
loop_
_entity.id
_entity.type
_entity.pdbx_description
1 polymer ?
#
loop_
_entity_poly.entity_id
_entity_poly.type
_entity_poly.pdbx_seq_one_letter_code
_entity_poly.pdbx_strand_id
1 'polypeptide(L)'
;MSKPFLVQRANILSIGMLSGGLAMIIIATLALKGIAFTEMGNWDYWVLIIGVFVALIGGLWFATYISNIRKFHKLLNEQSKANFMKKQDDIEYLAWQLPLKYENELAMKKKYFGLK
;
A
#
# COMPACT_ATOMS: atom_id res chain seq x y z
N MET A 1 -13.86 -16.86 -5.52
CA MET A 1 -12.53 -17.42 -5.24
C MET A 1 -11.96 -16.71 -4.02
N SER A 2 -11.31 -17.41 -3.11
CA SER A 2 -10.59 -16.78 -1.99
C SER A 2 -9.37 -16.04 -2.52
N LYS A 3 -9.18 -14.78 -2.13
CA LYS A 3 -7.99 -14.01 -2.52
C LYS A 3 -6.75 -14.54 -1.80
N PRO A 4 -5.57 -14.50 -2.44
CA PRO A 4 -4.32 -14.84 -1.78
C PRO A 4 -4.04 -13.87 -0.62
N PHE A 5 -3.54 -14.42 0.49
CA PHE A 5 -3.31 -13.71 1.76
C PHE A 5 -2.46 -12.43 1.60
N LEU A 6 -1.48 -12.46 0.69
CA LEU A 6 -0.59 -11.34 0.36
C LEU A 6 -1.36 -10.11 -0.13
N VAL A 7 -2.43 -10.29 -0.91
CA VAL A 7 -3.25 -9.19 -1.45
C VAL A 7 -4.17 -8.62 -0.37
N GLN A 8 -4.70 -9.49 0.50
CA GLN A 8 -5.64 -9.09 1.55
C GLN A 8 -4.96 -8.27 2.65
N ARG A 9 -3.68 -8.56 2.93
CA ARG A 9 -2.85 -7.81 3.89
C ARG A 9 -1.83 -6.88 3.23
N ALA A 10 -1.92 -6.63 1.92
CA ALA A 10 -0.99 -5.76 1.20
C ALA A 10 -0.83 -4.40 1.91
N ASN A 11 -1.93 -3.85 2.42
CA ASN A 11 -1.94 -2.59 3.20
C ASN A 11 -1.04 -2.67 4.43
N ILE A 12 -1.20 -3.75 5.20
CA ILE A 12 -0.48 -3.96 6.46
C ILE A 12 1.00 -4.22 6.17
N LEU A 13 1.29 -4.98 5.11
CA LEU A 13 2.66 -5.30 4.69
C LEU A 13 3.38 -4.06 4.16
N SER A 14 2.76 -3.26 3.30
CA SER A 14 3.37 -2.04 2.76
C SER A 14 3.58 -0.97 3.85
N ILE A 15 2.60 -0.80 4.73
CA ILE A 15 2.71 0.15 5.85
C ILE A 15 3.76 -0.35 6.85
N GLY A 16 3.79 -1.65 7.14
CA GLY A 16 4.76 -2.26 8.05
C GLY A 16 6.19 -2.20 7.54
N MET A 17 6.42 -2.41 6.23
CA MET A 17 7.75 -2.26 5.63
C MET A 17 8.22 -0.81 5.65
N LEU A 18 7.34 0.14 5.33
CA LEU A 18 7.68 1.56 5.38
C LEU A 18 7.97 2.02 6.82
N SER A 19 7.10 1.69 7.78
CA SER A 19 7.30 2.07 9.19
C SER A 19 8.52 1.39 9.80
N GLY A 20 8.78 0.12 9.47
CA GLY A 20 9.98 -0.60 9.88
C GLY A 20 11.25 0.01 9.30
N GLY A 21 11.26 0.36 8.01
CA GLY A 21 12.40 1.05 7.39
C GLY A 21 12.68 2.42 8.03
N LEU A 22 11.64 3.22 8.28
CA LEU A 22 11.79 4.49 8.98
C LEU A 22 12.29 4.33 10.42
N ALA A 23 11.77 3.34 11.15
CA ALA A 23 12.23 3.03 12.50
C ALA A 23 13.72 2.65 12.52
N MET A 24 14.16 1.84 11.54
CA MET A 24 15.58 1.51 11.40
C MET A 24 16.46 2.73 11.15
N ILE A 25 16.03 3.67 10.30
CA ILE A 25 16.76 4.92 10.05
C ILE A 25 16.85 5.76 11.33
N ILE A 26 15.76 5.84 12.09
CA ILE A 26 15.73 6.56 13.37
C ILE A 26 16.69 5.92 14.38
N ILE A 27 16.68 4.60 14.51
CA ILE A 27 17.57 3.86 15.40
C ILE A 27 19.03 4.09 15.01
N ALA A 28 19.36 3.96 13.73
CA ALA A 28 20.74 4.15 13.25
C ALA A 28 21.23 5.59 13.41
N THR A 29 20.37 6.59 13.21
CA THR A 29 20.73 8.00 13.42
C THR A 29 20.90 8.35 14.89
N LEU A 30 20.14 7.72 15.80
CA LEU A 30 20.33 7.86 17.24
C LEU A 30 21.62 7.19 17.74
N ALA A 31 22.00 6.06 17.13
CA ALA A 31 23.28 5.37 17.36
C ALA A 31 24.48 6.24 16.96
N LEU A 32 24.47 6.77 15.73
CA LEU A 32 25.52 7.67 15.24
C LEU A 32 25.69 8.94 16.07
N LYS A 33 24.61 9.43 16.69
CA LYS A 33 24.65 10.62 17.57
C LYS A 33 25.15 10.33 18.98
N GLY A 34 25.42 9.07 19.32
CA GLY A 34 25.87 8.72 20.66
C GLY A 34 24.76 8.72 21.73
N ILE A 35 23.49 8.78 21.31
CA ILE A 35 22.35 8.95 22.23
C ILE A 35 21.83 7.60 22.74
N ALA A 36 21.77 6.58 21.87
CA ALA A 36 21.27 5.23 22.18
C ALA A 36 21.91 4.20 21.24
N PHE A 37 22.09 2.94 21.65
CA PHE A 37 22.71 1.87 20.84
C PHE A 37 24.17 2.11 20.41
N THR A 38 24.95 2.80 21.26
CA THR A 38 26.37 3.12 21.01
C THR A 38 27.30 1.91 20.92
N GLU A 39 26.84 0.73 21.32
CA GLU A 39 27.62 -0.51 21.26
C GLU A 39 27.75 -1.09 19.83
N MET A 40 27.01 -0.56 18.85
CA MET A 40 27.05 -1.03 17.46
C MET A 40 28.30 -0.56 16.70
N GLY A 41 28.96 0.54 17.12
CA GLY A 41 30.21 1.00 16.54
C GLY A 41 30.16 1.18 15.01
N ASN A 42 31.06 0.53 14.28
CA ASN A 42 31.10 0.63 12.80
C ASN A 42 29.86 0.07 12.09
N TRP A 43 29.00 -0.69 12.76
CA TRP A 43 27.76 -1.22 12.16
C TRP A 43 26.69 -0.16 11.96
N ASP A 44 26.77 0.98 12.64
CA ASP A 44 25.78 2.06 12.55
C ASP A 44 25.54 2.52 11.11
N TYR A 45 26.63 2.67 10.34
CA TYR A 45 26.55 3.06 8.93
C TYR A 45 25.88 1.99 8.06
N TRP A 46 26.13 0.71 8.31
CA TRP A 46 25.50 -0.38 7.56
C TRP A 46 24.01 -0.48 7.86
N VAL A 47 23.62 -0.35 9.13
CA VAL A 47 22.20 -0.35 9.53
C VAL A 47 21.48 0.85 8.93
N LEU A 48 22.12 2.02 8.86
CA LEU A 48 21.56 3.20 8.21
C LEU A 48 21.34 2.96 6.71
N ILE A 49 22.34 2.43 6.00
CA ILE A 49 22.23 2.13 4.57
C ILE A 49 21.08 1.15 4.30
N ILE A 50 21.00 0.06 5.07
CA ILE A 50 19.91 -0.93 4.94
C ILE A 50 18.56 -0.28 5.24
N GLY A 51 18.47 0.53 6.29
CA GLY A 51 17.24 1.25 6.66
C GLY A 51 16.75 2.15 5.54
N VAL A 52 17.65 2.90 4.89
CA VAL A 52 17.32 3.75 3.73
C VAL A 52 16.80 2.91 2.57
N PHE A 53 17.45 1.80 2.23
CA PHE A 53 16.99 0.91 1.16
C PHE A 53 15.61 0.33 1.44
N VAL A 54 15.38 -0.18 2.66
CA VAL A 54 14.08 -0.74 3.06
C VAL A 54 13.00 0.33 3.04
N ALA A 55 13.29 1.55 3.53
CA ALA A 55 12.35 2.65 3.51
C ALA A 55 12.01 3.11 2.08
N LEU A 56 12.98 3.12 1.16
CA LEU A 56 12.74 3.45 -0.25
C LEU A 56 11.82 2.40 -0.92
N ILE A 57 12.11 1.12 -0.73
CA ILE A 57 11.28 0.03 -1.29
C ILE A 57 9.87 0.07 -0.70
N GLY A 58 9.75 0.20 0.63
CA GLY A 58 8.48 0.35 1.32
C GLY A 58 7.71 1.59 0.85
N GLY A 59 8.42 2.70 0.61
CA GLY A 59 7.86 3.95 0.10
C GLY A 59 7.30 3.82 -1.31
N LEU A 60 8.03 3.19 -2.22
CA LEU A 60 7.56 2.94 -3.58
C LEU A 60 6.32 2.04 -3.59
N TRP A 61 6.32 0.97 -2.80
CA TRP A 61 5.17 0.09 -2.67
C TRP A 61 3.96 0.79 -2.06
N PHE A 62 4.16 1.59 -1.01
CA PHE A 62 3.11 2.37 -0.38
C PHE A 62 2.52 3.43 -1.33
N ALA A 63 3.36 4.14 -2.07
CA ALA A 63 2.93 5.11 -3.07
C ALA A 63 2.10 4.45 -4.19
N THR A 64 2.55 3.30 -4.69
CA THR A 64 1.82 2.50 -5.69
C THR A 64 0.47 2.06 -5.15
N TYR A 65 0.41 1.57 -3.91
CA TYR A 65 -0.83 1.18 -3.24
C TYR A 65 -1.82 2.36 -3.13
N ILE A 66 -1.37 3.52 -2.65
CA ILE A 66 -2.21 4.74 -2.57
C ILE A 66 -2.70 5.16 -3.96
N SER A 67 -1.83 5.12 -4.97
CA SER A 67 -2.20 5.46 -6.34
C SER A 67 -3.32 4.57 -6.86
N ASN A 68 -3.23 3.26 -6.63
CA ASN A 68 -4.25 2.28 -7.04
C ASN A 68 -5.59 2.50 -6.31
N ILE A 69 -5.58 2.80 -5.00
CA ILE A 69 -6.80 3.17 -4.26
C ILE A 69 -7.43 4.44 -4.85
N ARG A 70 -6.64 5.49 -5.11
CA ARG A 70 -7.15 6.75 -5.67
C ARG A 70 -7.75 6.53 -7.05
N LYS A 71 -7.11 5.73 -7.90
CA LYS A 71 -7.64 5.35 -9.21
C LYS A 71 -8.96 4.58 -9.06
N PHE A 72 -9.02 3.60 -8.15
CA PHE A 72 -10.23 2.86 -7.86
C PHE A 72 -11.37 3.78 -7.44
N HIS A 73 -11.17 4.66 -6.45
CA HIS A 73 -12.21 5.59 -6.03
C HIS A 73 -12.60 6.59 -7.13
N LYS A 74 -11.64 7.07 -7.94
CA LYS A 74 -11.94 7.97 -9.06
C LYS A 74 -12.88 7.31 -10.08
N LEU A 75 -12.62 6.05 -10.43
CA LEU A 75 -13.45 5.29 -11.35
C LEU A 75 -14.78 4.87 -10.71
N LEU A 76 -14.74 4.49 -9.43
CA LEU A 76 -15.91 4.15 -8.65
C LEU A 76 -16.83 5.37 -8.50
N ASN A 77 -16.32 6.61 -8.43
CA ASN A 77 -17.16 7.80 -8.22
C ASN A 77 -17.84 8.32 -9.50
N GLU A 78 -17.64 7.67 -10.65
CA GLU A 78 -18.35 8.00 -11.90
C GLU A 78 -19.87 7.82 -11.69
N GLN A 79 -20.66 8.84 -12.05
CA GLN A 79 -22.13 8.85 -11.87
C GLN A 79 -22.89 8.36 -13.09
N SER A 80 -22.28 8.41 -14.28
CA SER A 80 -22.90 7.95 -15.52
C SER A 80 -22.80 6.44 -15.67
N LYS A 81 -23.95 5.75 -15.77
CA LYS A 81 -24.04 4.30 -15.97
C LYS A 81 -23.30 3.83 -17.23
N ALA A 82 -23.37 4.60 -18.32
CA ALA A 82 -22.71 4.28 -19.58
C ALA A 82 -21.17 4.36 -19.47
N ASN A 83 -20.65 5.38 -18.78
CA ASN A 83 -19.22 5.50 -18.52
C ASN A 83 -18.72 4.45 -17.53
N PHE A 84 -19.55 4.07 -16.55
CA PHE A 84 -19.24 3.01 -15.60
C PHE A 84 -19.12 1.66 -16.32
N MET A 85 -20.08 1.30 -17.20
CA MET A 85 -20.00 0.07 -18.02
C MET A 85 -18.76 0.05 -18.91
N LYS A 86 -18.40 1.19 -19.53
CA LYS A 86 -17.22 1.27 -20.40
C LYS A 86 -15.90 1.03 -19.67
N LYS A 87 -15.83 1.37 -18.37
CA LYS A 87 -14.64 1.19 -17.53
C LYS A 87 -14.79 0.03 -16.55
N GLN A 88 -15.85 -0.77 -16.65
CA GLN A 88 -16.18 -1.78 -15.65
C GLN A 88 -15.05 -2.81 -15.47
N ASP A 89 -14.47 -3.27 -16.57
CA ASP A 89 -13.36 -4.23 -16.56
C ASP A 89 -12.13 -3.68 -15.83
N ASP A 90 -11.80 -2.40 -16.03
CA ASP A 90 -10.69 -1.74 -15.32
C ASP A 90 -10.95 -1.66 -13.81
N ILE A 91 -12.20 -1.37 -13.42
CA ILE A 91 -12.56 -1.27 -12.00
C ILE A 91 -12.58 -2.65 -11.36
N GLU A 92 -13.05 -3.69 -12.06
CA GLU A 92 -12.99 -5.07 -11.59
C GLU A 92 -11.55 -5.55 -11.45
N TYR A 93 -10.68 -5.24 -12.40
CA TYR A 93 -9.26 -5.55 -12.33
C TYR A 93 -8.59 -4.87 -11.13
N LEU A 94 -8.86 -3.58 -10.91
CA LEU A 94 -8.36 -2.86 -9.74
C LEU A 94 -8.95 -3.41 -8.43
N ALA A 95 -10.24 -3.74 -8.41
CA ALA A 95 -10.89 -4.34 -7.25
C ALA A 95 -10.26 -5.70 -6.92
N TRP A 96 -9.88 -6.49 -7.94
CA TRP A 96 -9.20 -7.77 -7.77
C TRP A 96 -7.81 -7.61 -7.15
N GLN A 97 -7.04 -6.61 -7.60
CA GLN A 97 -5.73 -6.28 -7.02
C GLN A 97 -5.79 -5.66 -5.62
N LEU A 98 -6.93 -5.09 -5.23
CA LEU A 98 -7.13 -4.44 -3.94
C LEU A 98 -7.72 -5.41 -2.90
N PRO A 99 -7.63 -5.08 -1.59
CA PRO A 99 -8.27 -5.87 -0.54
C PRO A 99 -9.77 -6.05 -0.77
N LEU A 100 -10.33 -7.16 -0.25
CA LEU A 100 -11.74 -7.55 -0.39
C LEU A 100 -12.77 -6.45 -0.06
N LYS A 101 -12.41 -5.47 0.79
CA LYS A 101 -13.25 -4.30 1.06
C LYS A 101 -13.65 -3.55 -0.22
N TYR A 102 -12.73 -3.39 -1.16
CA TYR A 102 -12.97 -2.65 -2.40
C TYR A 102 -13.85 -3.43 -3.39
N GLU A 103 -13.80 -4.77 -3.38
CA GLU A 103 -14.76 -5.59 -4.12
C GLU A 103 -16.19 -5.43 -3.57
N ASN A 104 -16.34 -5.34 -2.25
CA ASN A 104 -17.64 -5.10 -1.63
C ASN A 104 -18.19 -3.72 -1.99
N GLU A 105 -17.33 -2.69 -2.02
CA GLU A 105 -17.70 -1.34 -2.49
C GLU A 105 -18.14 -1.33 -3.96
N LEU A 106 -17.42 -2.05 -4.83
CA LEU A 106 -17.80 -2.25 -6.22
C LEU A 106 -19.18 -2.95 -6.34
N ALA A 107 -19.39 -4.03 -5.59
CA ALA A 107 -20.65 -4.78 -5.60
C ALA A 107 -21.84 -3.92 -5.14
N MET A 108 -21.65 -3.07 -4.13
CA MET A 108 -22.67 -2.11 -3.69
C MET A 108 -23.02 -1.11 -4.80
N LYS A 109 -22.01 -0.58 -5.51
CA LYS A 109 -22.24 0.34 -6.62
C LYS A 109 -22.90 -0.33 -7.84
N LYS A 110 -22.55 -1.58 -8.16
CA LYS A 110 -23.25 -2.36 -9.19
C LYS A 110 -24.74 -2.54 -8.87
N LYS A 111 -25.06 -2.87 -7.61
CA LYS A 111 -26.45 -2.94 -7.13
C LYS A 111 -27.19 -1.60 -7.29
N TYR A 112 -26.54 -0.48 -6.98
CA TYR A 112 -27.13 0.86 -7.18
C TYR A 112 -27.53 1.13 -8.63
N PHE A 113 -26.73 0.68 -9.61
CA PHE A 113 -27.05 0.82 -11.04
C PHE A 113 -27.99 -0.27 -11.60
N GLY A 114 -28.44 -1.20 -10.76
CA GLY A 114 -29.27 -2.35 -11.17
C GLY A 114 -28.52 -3.37 -12.03
N LEU A 115 -27.19 -3.43 -11.91
CA LEU A 115 -26.35 -4.41 -12.58
C LEU A 115 -26.20 -5.64 -11.69
N LYS A 116 -26.25 -6.84 -12.29
CA LYS A 116 -26.05 -8.12 -11.58
C LYS A 116 -24.58 -8.32 -11.19
#